data_AF-A0A9P7FNW2-F1
#
_entry.id   AF-A0A9P7FNW2-F1
#
_cell.length_a   1.000
_cell.length_b   1.000
_cell.length_c   1.000
_cell.angle_alpha   90.00
_cell.angle_beta   90.00
_cell.angle_gamma   90.00
#
_symmetry.space_group_name_H-M   'P 1'
#
loop_
_entity.id
_entity.type
_entity.pdbx_description
1 polymer ?
#
loop_
_entity_poly.entity_id
_entity_poly.type
_entity_poly.pdbx_seq_one_letter_code
_entity_poly.pdbx_strand_id
1 'polypeptide(L)'
;MSANQITGFFNRLEGSRKYLFSSAGVLGETNNSVITGAVILRGQDFQPVVSVAPDWESYAFTKLDLDNAADKEFFEGVLAWDLELDGK
;
A
#
# COMPACT_ATOMS: atom_id res chain seq x y z
N MET A 1 -10.73 12.07 5.64
CA MET A 1 -9.48 12.76 5.23
C MET A 1 -8.36 11.79 4.83
N SER A 2 -8.37 10.54 5.29
CA SER A 2 -7.35 9.52 4.99
C SER A 2 -7.13 9.28 3.49
N ALA A 3 -8.18 9.33 2.67
CA ALA A 3 -8.06 9.21 1.22
C ALA A 3 -7.16 10.32 0.60
N ASN A 4 -7.22 11.54 1.14
CA ASN A 4 -6.34 12.64 0.69
C ASN A 4 -4.87 12.38 1.06
N GLN A 5 -4.61 11.66 2.16
CA GLN A 5 -3.26 11.28 2.56
C GLN A 5 -2.66 10.27 1.57
N ILE A 6 -3.45 9.27 1.14
CA ILE A 6 -3.06 8.30 0.11
C ILE A 6 -2.70 9.01 -1.19
N THR A 7 -3.60 9.85 -1.72
CA THR A 7 -3.34 10.57 -2.97
C THR A 7 -2.15 11.51 -2.85
N GLY A 8 -1.99 12.19 -1.70
CA GLY A 8 -0.83 13.01 -1.41
C GLY A 8 0.49 12.23 -1.37
N PHE A 9 0.47 11.01 -0.83
CA PHE A 9 1.63 10.11 -0.83
C PHE A 9 1.98 9.65 -2.25
N PHE A 10 0.99 9.28 -3.07
CA PHE A 10 1.20 8.90 -4.47
C PHE A 10 1.81 10.04 -5.30
N ASN A 11 1.39 11.29 -5.08
CA ASN A 11 2.00 12.45 -5.73
C ASN A 11 3.49 12.61 -5.40
N ARG A 12 3.91 12.24 -4.19
CA ARG A 12 5.34 12.30 -3.80
C ARG A 12 6.14 11.12 -4.35
N LEU A 13 5.48 9.97 -4.58
CA LEU A 13 6.06 8.81 -5.25
C LEU A 13 6.30 9.01 -6.76
N GLU A 14 5.93 10.15 -7.32
CA GLU A 14 6.12 10.49 -8.74
C GLU A 14 7.57 10.28 -9.21
N GLY A 15 8.56 10.54 -8.35
CA GLY A 15 9.98 10.29 -8.68
C GLY A 15 10.33 8.83 -8.96
N SER A 16 9.50 7.90 -8.48
CA SER A 16 9.66 6.45 -8.65
C SER A 16 8.55 5.81 -9.49
N ARG A 17 7.68 6.60 -10.14
CA ARG A 17 6.52 6.11 -10.92
C ARG A 17 6.83 5.06 -11.99
N LYS A 18 8.06 5.02 -12.50
CA LYS A 18 8.50 4.06 -13.52
C LYS A 18 8.81 2.68 -12.93
N TYR A 19 8.94 2.60 -11.62
CA TYR A 19 9.42 1.44 -10.89
C TYR A 19 8.42 0.91 -9.88
N LEU A 20 7.25 1.55 -9.76
CA LEU A 20 6.21 1.11 -8.84
C LEU A 20 4.81 1.32 -9.40
N PHE A 21 3.91 0.46 -8.94
CA PHE A 21 2.48 0.61 -9.00
C PHE A 21 1.93 0.35 -7.58
N SER A 22 0.96 1.13 -7.14
CA SER A 22 0.38 0.97 -5.80
C SER A 22 -1.14 1.00 -5.88
N SER A 23 -1.77 0.13 -5.09
CA SER A 23 -3.20 0.15 -4.80
C SER A 23 -3.37 0.19 -3.29
N ALA A 24 -4.02 1.23 -2.79
CA ALA A 24 -4.26 1.42 -1.36
C ALA A 24 -5.67 1.95 -1.12
N GLY A 25 -6.27 1.49 -0.03
CA GLY A 25 -7.62 1.83 0.40
C GLY A 25 -7.64 2.39 1.81
N VAL A 26 -8.77 2.99 2.15
CA VAL A 26 -9.11 3.37 3.53
C VAL A 26 -10.20 2.41 3.97
N LEU A 27 -9.89 1.54 4.94
CA LEU A 27 -10.83 0.58 5.51
C LEU A 27 -11.37 1.06 6.85
N GLY A 28 -12.60 0.65 7.18
CA GLY A 28 -13.29 1.03 8.43
C GLY A 28 -14.03 2.37 8.38
N GLU A 29 -14.21 2.97 9.56
CA GLU A 29 -15.14 4.10 9.78
C GLU A 29 -14.44 5.39 10.21
N THR A 30 -15.21 6.48 10.27
CA THR A 30 -14.72 7.79 10.73
C THR A 30 -14.14 7.69 12.15
N ASN A 31 -12.93 8.21 12.36
CA ASN A 31 -12.14 8.13 13.61
C ASN A 31 -11.60 6.73 13.99
N ASN A 32 -11.86 5.69 13.18
CA ASN A 32 -11.30 4.34 13.38
C ASN A 32 -10.93 3.68 12.03
N SER A 33 -10.34 4.46 11.14
CA SER A 33 -9.95 4.01 9.80
C SER A 33 -8.49 3.55 9.76
N VAL A 34 -8.19 2.57 8.91
CA VAL A 34 -6.82 2.14 8.60
C VAL A 34 -6.52 2.38 7.12
N ILE A 35 -5.30 2.83 6.81
CA ILE A 35 -4.79 2.89 5.43
C ILE A 35 -3.99 1.61 5.21
N THR A 36 -4.38 0.83 4.20
CA THR A 36 -3.69 -0.41 3.84
C THR A 36 -3.69 -0.60 2.33
N GLY A 37 -2.77 -1.41 1.82
CA GLY A 37 -2.63 -1.63 0.39
C GLY A 37 -1.39 -2.43 0.03
N ALA A 38 -1.16 -2.57 -1.27
CA ALA A 38 -0.03 -3.27 -1.85
C ALA A 38 0.73 -2.34 -2.80
N VAL A 39 2.05 -2.39 -2.71
CA VAL A 39 2.96 -1.71 -3.63
C VAL A 39 3.72 -2.77 -4.42
N ILE A 40 3.50 -2.80 -5.73
CA ILE A 40 4.25 -3.61 -6.68
C ILE A 40 5.43 -2.75 -7.14
N LEU A 41 6.66 -3.20 -6.87
CA LEU A 41 7.86 -2.44 -7.20
C LEU A 41 8.91 -3.29 -7.92
N ARG A 42 9.83 -2.61 -8.59
CA ARG A 42 10.97 -3.24 -9.25
C ARG A 42 12.15 -3.35 -8.28
N GLY A 43 12.47 -4.57 -7.86
CA GLY A 43 13.58 -4.85 -6.95
C GLY A 43 13.18 -5.84 -5.86
N GLN A 44 14.13 -6.16 -4.96
CA GLN A 44 13.84 -6.98 -3.77
C GLN A 44 13.57 -6.12 -2.53
N ASP A 45 14.10 -4.89 -2.50
CA ASP A 45 13.97 -3.96 -1.41
C ASP A 45 13.04 -2.81 -1.77
N PHE A 46 12.15 -2.45 -0.85
CA PHE A 46 11.18 -1.37 -1.06
C PHE A 46 11.79 0.02 -0.88
N GLN A 47 12.75 0.15 0.05
CA GLN A 47 13.30 1.44 0.48
C GLN A 47 13.84 2.30 -0.68
N PRO A 48 14.66 1.78 -1.63
CA PRO A 48 15.17 2.60 -2.74
C PRO A 48 14.07 3.18 -3.65
N VAL A 49 12.89 2.55 -3.65
CA VAL A 49 11.76 2.94 -4.49
C VAL A 49 10.83 3.91 -3.75
N VAL A 50 10.56 3.67 -2.47
CA VAL A 50 9.58 4.47 -1.70
C VAL A 50 10.20 5.69 -1.00
N SER A 51 11.51 5.70 -0.73
CA SER A 51 12.17 6.77 0.04
C SER A 51 12.18 8.14 -0.65
N VAL A 52 11.75 8.21 -1.92
CA VAL A 52 11.54 9.47 -2.63
C VAL A 52 10.37 10.27 -2.06
N ALA A 53 9.41 9.59 -1.44
CA ALA A 53 8.27 10.20 -0.78
C ALA A 53 8.58 10.45 0.70
N PRO A 54 8.66 11.70 1.17
CA PRO A 54 8.70 11.99 2.60
C PRO A 54 7.49 11.40 3.31
N ASP A 55 7.70 10.92 4.55
CA ASP A 55 6.70 10.24 5.40
C ASP A 55 6.45 8.77 5.03
N TRP A 56 7.32 8.15 4.23
CA TRP A 56 7.26 6.71 3.96
C TRP A 56 7.47 5.89 5.24
N GLU A 57 8.23 6.41 6.21
CA GLU A 57 8.51 5.77 7.50
C GLU A 57 7.26 5.61 8.39
N SER A 58 6.19 6.36 8.10
CA SER A 58 4.92 6.24 8.81
C SER A 58 4.11 5.00 8.40
N TYR A 59 4.55 4.28 7.35
CA TYR A 59 3.93 3.04 6.88
C TYR A 59 4.84 1.84 7.17
N ALA A 60 4.22 0.72 7.53
CA ALA A 60 4.91 -0.56 7.63
C ALA A 60 4.93 -1.24 6.24
N PHE A 61 6.12 -1.60 5.78
CA PHE A 61 6.31 -2.36 4.55
C PHE A 61 6.76 -3.77 4.88
N THR A 62 5.95 -4.75 4.48
CA THR A 62 6.27 -6.17 4.58
C THR A 62 6.32 -6.75 3.18
N LYS A 63 7.35 -7.54 2.89
CA LYS A 63 7.44 -8.25 1.62
C LYS A 63 6.42 -9.40 1.62
N LEU A 64 5.52 -9.39 0.64
CA LEU A 64 4.54 -10.46 0.44
C LEU A 64 5.17 -11.67 -0.24
N ASP A 65 4.79 -12.86 0.20
CA ASP A 65 5.14 -14.14 -0.41
C ASP A 65 3.91 -14.75 -1.08
N LEU A 66 3.90 -14.83 -2.41
CA LEU A 66 2.76 -15.34 -3.18
C LEU A 66 2.57 -16.86 -3.05
N ASP A 67 3.54 -17.58 -2.51
CA ASP A 67 3.39 -18.99 -2.18
C ASP A 67 2.61 -19.17 -0.86
N ASN A 68 2.51 -18.12 -0.04
CA ASN A 68 1.64 -18.07 1.13
C ASN A 68 0.21 -17.70 0.70
N ALA A 69 -0.75 -18.55 1.04
CA ALA A 69 -2.16 -18.34 0.71
C ALA A 69 -2.72 -17.02 1.26
N ALA A 70 -2.33 -16.61 2.48
CA ALA A 70 -2.84 -15.39 3.11
C ALA A 70 -2.32 -14.12 2.43
N ASP A 71 -1.03 -14.09 2.10
CA ASP A 71 -0.41 -12.96 1.39
C ASP A 71 -0.96 -12.82 -0.04
N LYS A 72 -1.23 -13.95 -0.69
CA LYS A 72 -1.87 -14.00 -2.00
C LYS A 72 -3.31 -13.49 -1.95
N GLU A 73 -4.12 -13.94 -1.00
CA GLU A 73 -5.49 -13.48 -0.81
C GLU A 73 -5.53 -11.97 -0.50
N PHE A 74 -4.62 -11.49 0.36
CA PHE A 74 -4.46 -10.06 0.62
C PHE A 74 -4.14 -9.28 -0.67
N PHE A 75 -3.18 -9.76 -1.46
CA PHE A 75 -2.78 -9.09 -2.71
C PHE A 75 -3.91 -9.05 -3.74
N GLU A 76 -4.63 -10.16 -3.91
CA GLU A 76 -5.79 -10.25 -4.80
C GLU A 76 -6.93 -9.33 -4.33
N GLY A 77 -7.26 -9.34 -3.03
CA GLY A 77 -8.28 -8.47 -2.45
C GLY A 77 -7.95 -6.98 -2.59
N VAL A 78 -6.69 -6.60 -2.38
CA VAL A 78 -6.23 -5.22 -2.62
C VAL A 78 -6.46 -4.80 -4.07
N LEU A 79 -6.09 -5.64 -5.04
CA LEU A 79 -6.20 -5.31 -6.46
C LEU A 79 -7.63 -5.37 -7.00
N ALA A 80 -8.46 -6.28 -6.47
CA ALA A 80 -9.87 -6.40 -6.80
C ALA A 80 -10.74 -5.34 -6.11
N TRP A 81 -10.20 -4.66 -5.10
CA TRP A 81 -10.91 -3.74 -4.19
C TRP A 81 -11.95 -4.44 -3.30
N ASP A 82 -11.72 -5.73 -3.03
CA ASP A 82 -12.54 -6.58 -2.16
C ASP A 82 -11.80 -6.95 -0.86
N LEU A 83 -10.79 -6.16 -0.48
CA LEU A 83 -10.00 -6.41 0.74
C LEU A 83 -10.86 -6.17 1.99
N GLU A 84 -10.96 -7.18 2.85
CA GLU A 84 -11.46 -7.07 4.22
C GLU A 84 -10.31 -7.30 5.20
N LEU A 85 -10.15 -6.43 6.19
CA LEU A 85 -9.05 -6.52 7.15
C LEU A 85 -9.57 -6.37 8.58
N ASP A 86 -9.50 -7.44 9.37
CA ASP A 86 -10.03 -7.50 10.75
C ASP A 86 -11.51 -7.07 10.85
N GLY A 87 -12.31 -7.37 9.83
CA GLY A 87 -13.73 -6.98 9.74
C GLY A 87 -13.95 -5.51 9.40
N LYS A 88 -12.95 -4.84 8.83
CA LYS A 88 -13.02 -3.46 8.31
C LYS A 88 -12.84 -3.38 6.81
#